data_AF-A0A1D6MR58-F1
#
_entry.id   AF-A0A1D6MR58-F1
#
_cell.length_a   1.000
_cell.length_b   1.000
_cell.length_c   1.000
_cell.angle_alpha   90.00
_cell.angle_beta   90.00
_cell.angle_gamma   90.00
#
_symmetry.space_group_name_H-M   'P 1'
#
loop_
_entity.id
_entity.type
_entity.pdbx_description
1 polymer ?
#
loop_
_entity_poly.entity_id
_entity_poly.type
_entity_poly.pdbx_seq_one_letter_code
_entity_poly.pdbx_strand_id
1 'polypeptide(L)' 'MFNVGIGVKECVVTSGVGSRVVALRFHGCSRFGAYCSQEPARCLLDSTKVEFSYDADTGLVSVALPMLEQELYQWTLEIL' A
#
# COMPACT_ATOMS: atom_id res chain seq x y z
N MET A 1 -0.15 0.40 11.44
CA MET A 1 0.83 0.27 10.34
C MET A 1 2.07 -0.41 10.94
N PHE A 2 2.48 -1.56 10.42
CA PHE A 2 3.68 -2.28 10.87
C PHE A 2 4.75 -2.14 9.80
N ASN A 3 5.96 -1.78 10.20
CA ASN A 3 6.98 -1.35 9.26
C ASN A 3 8.37 -1.51 9.89
N VAL A 4 9.23 -2.25 9.19
CA VAL A 4 10.68 -2.23 9.37
C VAL A 4 11.28 -1.54 8.13
N GLY A 5 11.77 -0.31 8.26
CA GLY A 5 12.58 0.38 7.24
C GLY A 5 11.86 1.24 6.18
N ILE A 6 10.54 1.34 6.22
CA ILE A 6 9.73 2.21 5.36
C ILE A 6 9.48 3.55 6.09
N GLY A 7 9.27 4.63 5.35
CA GLY A 7 8.78 5.89 5.94
C GLY A 7 7.67 6.48 5.08
N VAL A 8 6.47 6.57 5.66
CA VAL A 8 5.30 7.15 4.98
C VAL A 8 5.40 8.67 5.02
N LYS A 9 5.39 9.28 3.84
CA LYS A 9 5.49 10.73 3.65
C LYS A 9 4.13 11.37 3.43
N GLU A 10 3.20 10.67 2.80
CA GLU A 10 1.88 11.20 2.46
C GLU A 10 0.82 10.10 2.47
N CYS A 11 -0.39 10.45 2.88
CA CYS A 11 -1.58 9.60 2.83
C CYS A 11 -2.75 10.46 2.37
N VAL A 12 -3.36 10.08 1.25
CA VAL A 12 -4.53 10.75 0.67
C VAL A 12 -5.65 9.73 0.57
N VAL A 13 -6.81 10.09 1.13
CA VAL A 13 -8.00 9.25 1.05
C VAL A 13 -9.02 9.95 0.17
N THR A 14 -9.36 9.31 -0.94
CA THR A 14 -10.37 9.79 -1.89
C THR A 14 -11.60 8.90 -1.77
N SER A 15 -12.74 9.49 -1.40
CA SER A 15 -14.02 8.77 -1.32
C SER A 15 -14.94 9.25 -2.44
N GLY A 16 -15.30 8.34 -3.34
CA GLY A 16 -16.33 8.52 -4.36
C GLY A 16 -17.61 7.76 -4.00
N VAL A 17 -18.66 7.93 -4.81
CA VAL A 17 -19.88 7.14 -4.67
C VAL A 17 -19.56 5.67 -4.97
N GLY A 18 -19.52 4.83 -3.94
CA GLY A 18 -19.27 3.38 -4.05
C GLY A 18 -17.81 2.94 -4.15
N SER A 19 -16.83 3.86 -4.08
CA SER A 19 -15.41 3.51 -4.12
C SER A 19 -14.61 4.37 -3.15
N ARG A 20 -13.65 3.74 -2.46
CA ARG A 20 -12.68 4.42 -1.60
C ARG A 20 -11.30 4.06 -2.09
N VAL A 21 -10.49 5.08 -2.34
CA VAL A 21 -9.11 4.91 -2.73
C VAL A 21 -8.23 5.51 -1.65
N VAL A 22 -7.28 4.73 -1.17
CA VAL A 22 -6.24 5.20 -0.24
C VAL A 22 -4.93 5.20 -0.98
N ALA A 23 -4.40 6.39 -1.26
CA ALA A 23 -3.11 6.60 -1.89
C ALA A 23 -2.05 6.93 -0.82
N LEU A 24 -0.97 6.17 -0.80
CA LEU A 24 0.11 6.28 0.18
C LEU A 24 1.42 6.53 -0.56
N ARG A 25 2.17 7.54 -0.13
CA ARG A 25 3.53 7.76 -0.62
C ARG A 25 4.53 7.44 0.47
N PHE A 26 5.49 6.58 0.17
CA PHE A 26 6.48 6.14 1.13
C PHE A 26 7.81 5.81 0.45
N HIS A 27 8.87 5.74 1.25
CA HIS A 27 10.17 5.22 0.81
C HIS A 27 10.46 3.91 1.55
N GLY A 28 11.33 3.08 0.99
CA GLY A 28 11.77 1.82 1.59
C GLY A 28 11.65 0.64 0.64
N CYS A 29 12.11 -0.49 1.11
CA CYS A 29 12.12 -1.77 0.40
C CYS A 29 11.51 -2.86 1.29
N SER A 30 11.32 -4.06 0.74
CA SER A 30 10.72 -5.22 1.40
C SER A 30 9.19 -5.27 1.30
N ARG A 31 8.46 -5.15 2.42
CA ARG A 31 7.02 -5.42 2.47
C ARG A 31 6.29 -4.26 3.12
N PHE A 32 5.29 -3.76 2.43
CA PHE A 32 4.35 -2.79 2.97
C PHE A 32 3.14 -3.51 3.57
N GLY A 33 2.65 -3.05 4.72
CA GLY A 33 1.46 -3.60 5.38
C GLY A 33 0.54 -2.52 5.94
N ALA A 34 -0.76 -2.65 5.68
CA ALA A 34 -1.81 -1.76 6.18
C ALA A 34 -3.03 -2.56 6.65
N TYR A 35 -3.79 -2.00 7.60
CA TYR A 35 -5.05 -2.60 8.03
C TYR A 35 -6.21 -1.97 7.28
N CYS A 36 -7.08 -2.81 6.74
CA CYS A 36 -8.28 -2.45 6.02
C CYS A 36 -9.47 -3.21 6.61
N SER A 37 -10.59 -2.53 6.81
CA SER A 37 -11.82 -3.14 7.33
C SER A 37 -12.54 -4.03 6.32
N GLN A 38 -12.17 -3.92 5.04
CA GLN A 38 -12.72 -4.68 3.92
C GLN A 38 -11.56 -5.08 3.02
N GLU A 39 -11.71 -6.21 2.34
CA GLU A 39 -10.74 -6.67 1.35
C GLU A 39 -10.67 -5.66 0.18
N PRO A 40 -9.47 -5.15 -0.16
CA PRO A 40 -9.30 -4.32 -1.34
C PRO A 40 -9.69 -5.07 -2.62
N ALA A 41 -10.26 -4.37 -3.59
CA ALA A 41 -10.50 -4.92 -4.92
C ALA A 41 -9.19 -5.10 -5.71
N ARG A 42 -8.23 -4.18 -5.53
CA ARG A 42 -6.87 -4.27 -6.10
C ARG A 42 -5.91 -3.28 -5.44
N CYS A 43 -4.63 -3.57 -5.53
CA CYS A 43 -3.55 -2.64 -5.17
C CYS A 43 -2.78 -2.22 -6.43
N LEU A 44 -2.41 -0.94 -6.49
CA LEU A 44 -1.55 -0.38 -7.54
C LEU A 44 -0.27 0.18 -6.91
N LEU A 45 0.89 -0.23 -7.40
CA LEU A 45 2.19 0.35 -7.06
C LEU A 45 2.67 1.17 -8.27
N ASP A 46 2.78 2.49 -8.10
CA ASP A 46 3.05 3.47 -9.16
C ASP A 46 2.20 3.24 -10.42
N SER A 47 0.88 3.19 -10.22
CA SER A 47 -0.13 2.91 -11.25
C SER A 47 -0.07 1.50 -11.88
N THR A 48 0.81 0.62 -11.40
CA THR A 48 0.93 -0.77 -11.88
C THR A 48 0.23 -1.72 -10.94
N LYS A 49 -0.65 -2.58 -11.45
CA LYS A 49 -1.33 -3.58 -10.61
C LYS A 49 -0.30 -4.54 -9.99
N VAL A 50 -0.39 -4.72 -8.68
CA VAL A 50 0.45 -5.65 -7.93
C VAL A 50 -0.40 -6.65 -7.17
N GLU A 51 0.18 -7.83 -6.95
CA GLU A 51 -0.42 -8.84 -6.08
C GLU A 51 -0.32 -8.41 -4.62
N PHE A 52 -1.34 -8.76 -3.84
CA PHE A 52 -1.40 -8.48 -2.41
C PHE A 52 -2.01 -9.68 -1.68
N SER A 53 -1.74 -9.77 -0.38
CA SER A 53 -2.41 -10.72 0.51
C SER A 53 -3.35 -9.96 1.45
N TYR A 54 -4.56 -10.47 1.65
CA TYR A 54 -5.49 -9.97 2.66
C TYR A 54 -5.79 -11.08 3.68
N ASP A 55 -5.58 -10.77 4.96
CA ASP A 55 -5.99 -11.62 6.07
C ASP A 55 -7.31 -11.09 6.62
N ALA A 56 -8.39 -11.85 6.41
CA ALA A 56 -9.73 -11.47 6.83
C ALA A 56 -9.92 -11.49 8.36
N ASP A 57 -9.14 -12.28 9.09
CA ASP A 57 -9.24 -12.37 10.55
C ASP A 57 -8.65 -11.12 11.21
N THR A 58 -7.58 -10.56 10.62
CA THR A 58 -6.89 -9.37 11.16
C THR A 58 -7.19 -8.07 10.40
N GLY A 59 -7.75 -8.17 9.19
CA GLY A 59 -7.88 -7.07 8.24
C GLY A 59 -6.54 -6.63 7.62
N LEU A 60 -5.48 -7.43 7.72
CA LEU A 60 -4.14 -7.04 7.26
C LEU A 60 -4.01 -7.23 5.75
N VAL A 61 -3.80 -6.13 5.03
CA VAL A 61 -3.34 -6.09 3.64
C VAL A 61 -1.82 -6.03 3.63
N SER A 62 -1.17 -6.85 2.81
CA SER A 62 0.28 -6.75 2.60
C SER A 62 0.66 -6.79 1.13
N VAL A 63 1.61 -5.95 0.76
CA VAL A 63 2.12 -5.79 -0.62
C VAL A 63 3.63 -5.96 -0.61
N ALA A 64 4.15 -6.76 -1.53
CA ALA A 64 5.59 -6.90 -1.73
C ALA A 64 6.10 -5.73 -2.59
N LEU A 65 7.10 -5.02 -2.10
CA LEU A 65 7.78 -3.95 -2.82
C LEU A 65 9.00 -4.54 -3.51
N PRO A 66 9.27 -4.17 -4.77
CA PRO A 66 10.50 -4.59 -5.40
C PRO A 66 11.69 -3.97 -4.66
N MET A 67 12.79 -4.71 -4.60
CA MET A 67 14.02 -4.21 -4.01
C MET A 67 14.56 -3.10 -4.90
N LEU A 68 14.71 -1.90 -4.34
CA LEU A 68 15.37 -0.79 -5.02
C LEU A 68 16.83 -0.79 -4.63
N GLU A 69 17.70 -0.67 -5.62
CA GLU A 69 19.12 -0.34 -5.39
C GLU A 69 19.30 1.11 -4.92
N GLN A 70 18.26 1.95 -5.05
CA GLN A 70 18.29 3.37 -4.72
C GLN A 70 17.38 3.69 -3.53
N GLU A 71 17.98 4.11 -2.40
CA GLU A 71 17.26 4.45 -1.16
C GLU A 71 16.32 5.67 -1.27
N LEU A 72 16.44 6.46 -2.34
CA LEU A 72 15.69 7.71 -2.50
C LEU A 72 14.36 7.55 -3.23
N TYR A 73 14.06 6.37 -3.79
CA TYR A 73 12.82 6.21 -4.55
C TYR A 73 11.60 6.25 -3.64
N GLN A 74 10.56 6.95 -4.11
CA GLN A 74 9.28 7.06 -3.43
C GLN A 74 8.24 6.25 -4.19
N TRP A 75 7.72 5.23 -3.54
CA TRP A 75 6.59 4.45 -4.02
C TRP A 75 5.28 5.20 -3.80
N THR A 76 4.36 5.09 -4.75
CA THR A 76 2.95 5.42 -4.56
C THR A 76 2.14 4.12 -4.56
N LEU A 77 1.56 3.76 -3.42
CA LEU A 77 0.63 2.63 -3.31
C LEU A 77 -0.80 3.13 -3.26
N GLU A 78 -1.65 2.67 -4.16
CA GLU A 78 -3.08 2.92 -4.15
C GLU A 78 -3.82 1.63 -3.78
N ILE A 79 -4.61 1.68 -2.72
CA ILE A 79 -5.48 0.59 -2.27
C ILE A 79 -6.91 0.98 -2.64
N LEU A 80 -7.56 0.19 -3.50
CA LEU A 80 -8.90 0.43 -4.06
C LEU A 80 -9.90 -0.61 -3.60
#